data_AF-A0A435XN12-F1
#
_entry.id   AF-A0A435XN12-F1
#
_cell.length_a   1.000
_cell.length_b   1.000
_cell.length_c   1.000
_cell.angle_alpha   90.00
_cell.angle_beta   90.00
_cell.angle_gamma   90.00
#
_symmetry.space_group_name_H-M   'P 1'
#
loop_
_entity.id
_entity.type
_entity.pdbx_description
1 polymer ?
#
loop_
_entity_poly.entity_id
_entity_poly.type
_entity_poly.pdbx_seq_one_letter_code
_entity_poly.pdbx_strand_id
1 'polypeptide(L)'
;PYRDAGGEHRVLARAVIDASGTWWRPNPIGVDGLPVPGEGAASARIAYGIPDVVGKAREDYAGKRVLVIGGGHSAINVALALMELQDAAPGTEIFWALRHASVDRLLGGGLNDQLPERGALGLAARQAMTDGRLNMLAPFAVNRIETQGEGLAVDASLAGKPFSLAVDRIVVTTGFRPDLSFLGEIRIALDPVVEAPPALAPLIDPNFHSCGTVPAHGIAELAHPEPGFTIVGSKSYGRAPTFLMATGYEQVRSVVADIAGDHVAAREVRLVLPETGVCSAVGIVTVSASAGCCGGPAPADVDACCVEDAHAKAKGASGCGCATTPASTEAQETMAASIDA
;
A
#
# COMPACT_ATOMS: atom_id res chain seq x y z
N PRO A 1 -31.44 6.20 9.04
CA PRO A 1 -32.03 6.96 7.91
C PRO A 1 -30.88 7.51 7.07
N TYR A 2 -31.01 7.53 5.75
CA TYR A 2 -30.02 8.19 4.88
C TYR A 2 -30.68 9.38 4.19
N ARG A 3 -29.88 10.35 3.75
CA ARG A 3 -30.37 11.54 3.07
C ARG A 3 -29.78 11.63 1.67
N ASP A 4 -30.61 11.95 0.70
CA ASP A 4 -30.21 12.30 -0.67
C ASP A 4 -30.95 13.58 -1.14
N ALA A 5 -30.88 13.90 -2.44
CA ALA A 5 -31.54 15.07 -3.01
C ALA A 5 -33.07 15.06 -2.85
N GLY A 6 -33.68 13.89 -2.65
CA GLY A 6 -35.12 13.70 -2.43
C GLY A 6 -35.55 13.76 -0.96
N GLY A 7 -34.61 13.93 -0.02
CA GLY A 7 -34.89 14.05 1.40
C GLY A 7 -34.38 12.89 2.24
N GLU A 8 -35.02 12.63 3.37
CA GLU A 8 -34.63 11.60 4.33
C GLU A 8 -35.42 10.30 4.12
N HIS A 9 -34.70 9.18 4.07
CA HIS A 9 -35.23 7.87 3.72
C HIS A 9 -34.96 6.84 4.81
N ARG A 10 -35.88 5.87 4.92
CA ARG A 10 -35.72 4.68 5.75
C ARG A 10 -35.90 3.45 4.89
N VAL A 11 -34.99 2.50 5.02
CA VAL A 11 -35.00 1.23 4.29
C VAL A 11 -34.86 0.10 5.28
N LEU A 12 -35.64 -0.96 5.07
CA LEU A 12 -35.44 -2.23 5.76
C LEU A 12 -34.55 -3.11 4.88
N ALA A 13 -33.49 -3.65 5.46
CA ALA A 13 -32.55 -4.51 4.77
C ALA A 13 -32.31 -5.78 5.60
N ARG A 14 -32.12 -6.92 4.92
CA ARG A 14 -31.74 -8.17 5.58
C ARG A 14 -30.25 -8.23 5.93
N ALA A 15 -29.43 -7.46 5.22
CA ALA A 15 -27.98 -7.41 5.36
C ALA A 15 -27.48 -6.02 4.93
N VAL A 16 -26.37 -5.59 5.52
CA VAL A 16 -25.71 -4.31 5.26
C VAL A 16 -24.21 -4.55 5.10
N ILE A 17 -23.66 -4.10 3.97
CA ILE A 17 -22.23 -4.12 3.69
C ILE A 17 -21.71 -2.68 3.76
N ASP A 18 -20.88 -2.39 4.74
CA ASP A 18 -20.21 -1.11 4.86
C ASP A 18 -18.90 -1.11 4.04
N ALA A 19 -18.99 -0.50 2.86
CA ALA A 19 -17.86 -0.29 1.95
C ALA A 19 -17.47 1.20 1.86
N SER A 20 -17.70 2.00 2.91
CA SER A 20 -17.49 3.46 2.87
C SER A 20 -16.01 3.88 2.79
N GLY A 21 -15.08 2.93 2.96
CA GLY A 21 -13.64 3.19 2.97
C GLY A 21 -13.21 4.13 4.11
N THR A 22 -12.05 4.78 3.92
CA THR A 22 -11.42 5.66 4.91
C THR A 22 -11.16 7.08 4.40
N TRP A 23 -11.47 7.35 3.12
CA TRP A 23 -11.04 8.55 2.38
C TRP A 23 -11.41 9.88 3.05
N TRP A 24 -12.54 9.92 3.76
CA TRP A 24 -13.10 11.14 4.33
C TRP A 24 -12.53 11.52 5.70
N ARG A 25 -11.66 10.69 6.28
CA ARG A 25 -11.10 10.90 7.62
C ARG A 25 -9.58 10.79 7.60
N PRO A 26 -8.86 11.78 7.05
CA PRO A 26 -7.40 11.78 7.05
C PRO A 26 -6.84 11.82 8.47
N ASN A 27 -5.64 11.27 8.66
CA ASN A 27 -4.90 11.42 9.90
C ASN A 27 -4.38 12.86 10.02
N PRO A 28 -4.45 13.47 11.21
CA PRO A 28 -3.93 14.82 11.42
C PRO A 28 -2.39 14.86 11.35
N ILE A 29 -1.83 16.06 11.48
CA ILE A 29 -0.38 16.30 11.41
C ILE A 29 0.34 15.80 12.68
N GLY A 30 -0.32 15.84 13.84
CA GLY A 30 0.30 15.51 15.12
C GLY A 30 0.82 14.08 15.21
N VAL A 31 1.99 13.92 15.84
CA VAL A 31 2.69 12.64 15.97
C VAL A 31 1.99 11.65 16.89
N ASP A 32 1.12 12.15 17.77
CA ASP A 32 0.26 11.41 18.70
C ASP A 32 -1.08 11.01 18.07
N GLY A 33 -1.31 11.38 16.81
CA GLY A 33 -2.56 11.13 16.10
C GLY A 33 -3.65 12.17 16.39
N LEU A 34 -3.31 13.30 17.00
CA LEU A 34 -4.21 14.44 17.23
C LEU A 34 -3.86 15.63 16.33
N PRO A 35 -4.83 16.52 16.02
CA PRO A 35 -4.54 17.78 15.35
C PRO A 35 -3.59 18.65 16.17
N VAL A 36 -2.61 19.27 15.51
CA VAL A 36 -1.76 20.27 16.20
C VAL A 36 -2.55 21.58 16.38
N PRO A 37 -2.24 22.37 17.42
CA PRO A 37 -2.81 23.72 17.56
C PRO A 37 -2.68 24.54 16.27
N GLY A 38 -3.80 25.08 15.82
CA GLY A 38 -3.90 25.92 14.61
C GLY A 38 -4.09 25.17 13.29
N GLU A 39 -4.00 23.83 13.28
CA GLU A 39 -4.23 23.01 12.08
C GLU A 39 -5.61 23.28 11.45
N GLY A 40 -6.68 23.28 12.25
CA GLY A 40 -8.03 23.55 11.75
C GLY A 40 -8.20 24.97 11.19
N ALA A 41 -7.58 25.96 11.83
CA ALA A 41 -7.63 27.36 11.39
C ALA A 41 -6.86 27.56 10.06
N ALA A 42 -5.80 26.78 9.85
CA ALA A 42 -4.98 26.80 8.63
C ALA A 42 -5.52 25.88 7.51
N SER A 43 -6.69 25.26 7.68
CA SER A 43 -7.25 24.25 6.75
C SER A 43 -7.31 24.70 5.28
N ALA A 44 -7.53 25.98 4.99
CA ALA A 44 -7.54 26.49 3.62
C ALA A 44 -6.17 26.38 2.89
N ARG A 45 -5.08 26.22 3.63
CA ARG A 45 -3.70 26.09 3.11
C ARG A 45 -3.09 24.70 3.33
N ILE A 46 -3.85 23.79 3.94
CA ILE A 46 -3.45 22.41 4.22
C ILE A 46 -4.27 21.48 3.33
N ALA A 47 -3.59 20.71 2.48
CA ALA A 47 -4.22 19.68 1.68
C ALA A 47 -3.92 18.29 2.27
N TYR A 48 -4.96 17.50 2.53
CA TYR A 48 -4.82 16.10 2.90
C TYR A 48 -4.88 15.21 1.65
N GLY A 49 -3.97 14.25 1.53
CA GLY A 49 -3.87 13.33 0.38
C GLY A 49 -2.89 13.80 -0.70
N ILE A 50 -3.23 13.57 -1.97
CA ILE A 50 -2.35 13.82 -3.12
C ILE A 50 -3.00 14.88 -4.02
N PRO A 51 -2.74 16.19 -3.80
CA PRO A 51 -3.25 17.24 -4.68
C PRO A 51 -2.62 17.13 -6.07
N ASP A 52 -3.41 17.46 -7.10
CA ASP A 52 -2.95 17.53 -8.50
C ASP A 52 -2.16 18.83 -8.76
N VAL A 53 -0.93 18.87 -8.24
CA VAL A 53 -0.07 20.07 -8.22
C VAL A 53 0.48 20.45 -9.60
N VAL A 54 0.47 19.54 -10.57
CA VAL A 54 0.88 19.82 -11.96
C VAL A 54 -0.30 20.21 -12.85
N GLY A 55 -1.51 19.75 -12.50
CA GLY A 55 -2.76 20.04 -13.20
C GLY A 55 -3.63 21.04 -12.46
N LYS A 56 -4.78 20.60 -11.95
CA LYS A 56 -5.86 21.48 -11.48
C LYS A 56 -5.47 22.39 -10.33
N ALA A 57 -4.57 21.95 -9.45
CA ALA A 57 -4.14 22.73 -8.30
C ALA A 57 -2.86 23.53 -8.58
N ARG A 58 -2.36 23.60 -9.81
CA ARG A 58 -1.07 24.21 -10.12
C ARG A 58 -0.88 25.62 -9.56
N GLU A 59 -1.89 26.49 -9.68
CA GLU A 59 -1.82 27.89 -9.24
C GLU A 59 -1.61 28.03 -7.72
N ASP A 60 -2.05 27.03 -6.96
CA ASP A 60 -1.92 26.99 -5.51
C ASP A 60 -0.48 26.72 -5.03
N TYR A 61 0.34 26.07 -5.88
CA TYR A 61 1.66 25.54 -5.51
C TYR A 61 2.81 26.14 -6.32
N ALA A 62 2.56 26.65 -7.53
CA ALA A 62 3.60 27.21 -8.39
C ALA A 62 4.28 28.42 -7.74
N GLY A 63 5.61 28.37 -7.60
CA GLY A 63 6.40 29.45 -7.00
C GLY A 63 6.20 29.60 -5.49
N LYS A 64 5.67 28.57 -4.81
CA LYS A 64 5.41 28.57 -3.37
C LYS A 64 6.39 27.70 -2.60
N ARG A 65 6.50 27.94 -1.30
CA ARG A 65 7.15 27.06 -0.33
C ARG A 65 6.15 26.02 0.16
N VAL A 66 6.42 24.75 -0.11
CA VAL A 66 5.50 23.65 0.15
C VAL A 66 6.13 22.67 1.14
N LEU A 67 5.45 22.43 2.25
CA LEU A 67 5.82 21.41 3.23
C LEU A 67 5.01 20.13 3.00
N VAL A 68 5.66 19.06 2.58
CA VAL A 68 5.09 17.72 2.44
C VAL A 68 5.36 16.94 3.73
N ILE A 69 4.32 16.46 4.41
CA ILE A 69 4.42 15.69 5.66
C ILE A 69 3.98 14.26 5.40
N GLY A 70 4.86 13.29 5.61
CA GLY A 70 4.55 11.87 5.48
C GLY A 70 5.69 11.06 4.87
N GLY A 71 5.77 9.78 5.20
CA GLY A 71 6.86 8.89 4.76
C GLY A 71 6.40 7.67 3.97
N GLY A 72 5.22 7.73 3.35
CA GLY A 72 4.70 6.66 2.49
C GLY A 72 4.73 7.03 1.01
N HIS A 73 4.33 6.10 0.15
CA HIS A 73 4.30 6.29 -1.31
C HIS A 73 3.55 7.55 -1.77
N SER A 74 2.46 7.91 -1.08
CA SER A 74 1.72 9.15 -1.37
C SER A 74 2.58 10.41 -1.23
N ALA A 75 3.48 10.46 -0.23
CA ALA A 75 4.40 11.57 -0.05
C ALA A 75 5.42 11.65 -1.18
N ILE A 76 5.94 10.48 -1.61
CA ILE A 76 6.89 10.38 -2.73
C ILE A 76 6.24 10.92 -4.01
N ASN A 77 5.01 10.52 -4.31
CA ASN A 77 4.28 10.97 -5.49
C ASN A 77 4.06 12.49 -5.48
N VAL A 78 3.69 13.07 -4.33
CA VAL A 78 3.55 14.52 -4.19
C VAL A 78 4.90 15.22 -4.40
N ALA A 79 5.97 14.72 -3.79
CA ALA A 79 7.30 15.30 -3.95
C ALA A 79 7.77 15.28 -5.40
N LEU A 80 7.57 14.16 -6.13
CA LEU A 80 7.88 14.05 -7.55
C LEU A 80 7.08 15.02 -8.41
N ALA A 81 5.78 15.11 -8.19
CA ALA A 81 4.93 16.05 -8.92
C ALA A 81 5.30 17.52 -8.63
N LEU A 82 5.71 17.85 -7.40
CA LEU A 82 6.23 19.18 -7.05
C LEU A 82 7.59 19.47 -7.71
N MET A 83 8.43 18.46 -7.91
CA MET A 83 9.70 18.63 -8.65
C MET A 83 9.43 18.87 -10.14
N GLU A 84 8.50 18.14 -10.74
CA GLU A 84 8.05 18.44 -12.11
C GLU A 84 7.48 19.87 -12.20
N LEU A 85 6.69 20.30 -11.21
CA LEU A 85 6.20 21.67 -11.14
C LEU A 85 7.34 22.68 -11.02
N GLN A 86 8.38 22.38 -10.24
CA GLN A 86 9.54 23.24 -10.06
C GLN A 86 10.30 23.47 -11.39
N ASP A 87 10.31 22.51 -12.30
CA ASP A 87 10.92 22.69 -13.64
C ASP A 87 10.20 23.80 -14.43
N ALA A 88 8.87 23.89 -14.29
CA ALA A 88 8.06 24.91 -14.96
C ALA A 88 7.88 26.20 -14.14
N ALA A 89 8.09 26.14 -12.82
CA ALA A 89 8.02 27.26 -11.90
C ALA A 89 9.19 27.20 -10.90
N PRO A 90 10.40 27.67 -11.29
CA PRO A 90 11.64 27.50 -10.52
C PRO A 90 11.64 28.09 -9.11
N GLY A 91 10.74 29.03 -8.82
CA GLY A 91 10.56 29.58 -7.47
C GLY A 91 9.84 28.64 -6.48
N THR A 92 9.47 27.43 -6.90
CA THR A 92 8.82 26.45 -6.03
C THR A 92 9.85 25.80 -5.11
N GLU A 93 9.69 25.95 -3.80
CA GLU A 93 10.57 25.37 -2.80
C GLU A 93 9.88 24.19 -2.11
N ILE A 94 10.57 23.05 -2.02
CA ILE A 94 9.99 21.81 -1.51
C ILE A 94 10.69 21.43 -0.21
N PHE A 95 9.92 21.27 0.86
CA PHE A 95 10.34 20.73 2.15
C PHE A 95 9.62 19.41 2.37
N TRP A 96 10.34 18.34 2.65
CA TRP A 96 9.75 17.03 2.93
C TRP A 96 10.09 16.58 4.34
N ALA A 97 9.06 16.54 5.17
CA ALA A 97 9.14 16.17 6.57
C ALA A 97 8.80 14.71 6.83
N LEU A 98 9.68 14.04 7.59
CA LEU A 98 9.54 12.66 8.01
C LEU A 98 9.57 12.57 9.54
N ARG A 99 8.67 11.76 10.10
CA ARG A 99 8.66 11.48 11.55
C ARG A 99 9.95 10.81 12.03
N HIS A 100 10.52 9.92 11.21
CA HIS A 100 11.68 9.10 11.55
C HIS A 100 12.88 9.50 10.69
N ALA A 101 14.09 9.28 11.22
CA ALA A 101 15.34 9.68 10.57
C ALA A 101 15.73 8.85 9.34
N SER A 102 15.10 7.69 9.10
CA SER A 102 15.55 6.74 8.07
C SER A 102 15.00 7.05 6.67
N VAL A 103 15.65 8.00 6.01
CA VAL A 103 15.49 8.27 4.57
C VAL A 103 15.83 7.01 3.75
N ASP A 104 16.80 6.20 4.18
CA ASP A 104 17.20 4.97 3.49
C ASP A 104 16.11 3.90 3.43
N ARG A 105 15.17 3.85 4.38
CA ARG A 105 14.04 2.90 4.31
C ARG A 105 12.97 3.37 3.32
N LEU A 106 12.92 4.68 3.09
CA LEU A 106 12.02 5.34 2.15
C LEU A 106 12.53 5.29 0.71
N LEU A 107 13.85 5.37 0.54
CA LEU A 107 14.54 5.45 -0.75
C LEU A 107 15.28 4.17 -1.15
N GLY A 108 15.43 3.23 -0.22
CA GLY A 108 16.33 2.08 -0.31
C GLY A 108 15.61 0.73 -0.37
N GLY A 109 14.65 0.60 -1.29
CA GLY A 109 14.40 -0.67 -1.95
C GLY A 109 15.48 -1.01 -3.00
N GLY A 110 16.73 -0.57 -2.84
CA GLY A 110 17.77 -0.80 -3.84
C GLY A 110 17.93 -2.31 -4.12
N LEU A 111 18.03 -2.71 -5.40
CA LEU A 111 18.23 -4.07 -5.96
C LEU A 111 17.30 -5.21 -5.47
N ASN A 112 16.63 -5.07 -4.33
CA ASN A 112 15.72 -6.04 -3.71
C ASN A 112 14.24 -5.64 -3.86
N ASP A 113 13.96 -4.44 -4.38
CA ASP A 113 12.61 -4.07 -4.79
C ASP A 113 12.39 -4.63 -6.20
N GLN A 114 11.61 -5.70 -6.28
CA GLN A 114 11.36 -6.45 -7.53
C GLN A 114 10.44 -5.69 -8.50
N LEU A 115 10.19 -4.40 -8.24
CA LEU A 115 9.63 -3.44 -9.17
C LEU A 115 10.66 -2.36 -9.54
N PRO A 116 11.20 -2.40 -10.77
CA PRO A 116 12.16 -1.41 -11.27
C PRO A 116 11.67 0.05 -11.13
N GLU A 117 10.37 0.28 -11.29
CA GLU A 117 9.78 1.61 -11.22
C GLU A 117 9.81 2.20 -9.80
N ARG A 118 9.65 1.39 -8.74
CA ARG A 118 9.75 1.86 -7.35
C ARG A 118 11.18 2.20 -6.94
N GLY A 119 12.14 1.39 -7.38
CA GLY A 119 13.55 1.70 -7.24
C GLY A 119 13.93 3.01 -7.93
N ALA A 120 13.34 3.28 -9.11
CA ALA A 120 13.53 4.53 -9.84
C ALA A 120 12.98 5.75 -9.08
N LEU A 121 11.79 5.66 -8.45
CA LEU A 121 11.26 6.72 -7.58
C LEU A 121 12.20 7.05 -6.43
N GLY A 122 12.73 6.02 -5.74
CA GLY A 122 13.66 6.21 -4.62
C GLY A 122 14.98 6.86 -5.05
N LEU A 123 15.50 6.49 -6.22
CA LEU A 123 16.69 7.11 -6.81
C LEU A 123 16.45 8.56 -7.23
N ALA A 124 15.32 8.86 -7.87
CA ALA A 124 14.95 10.21 -8.27
C ALA A 124 14.85 11.15 -7.06
N ALA A 125 14.24 10.69 -5.96
CA ALA A 125 14.17 11.46 -4.72
C ALA A 125 15.57 11.66 -4.07
N ARG A 126 16.45 10.65 -4.09
CA ARG A 126 17.85 10.83 -3.64
C ARG A 126 18.59 11.87 -4.46
N GLN A 127 18.49 11.78 -5.78
CA GLN A 127 19.15 12.71 -6.69
C GLN A 127 18.66 14.15 -6.44
N ALA A 128 17.35 14.34 -6.28
CA ALA A 128 16.78 15.64 -5.98
C ALA A 128 17.23 16.25 -4.64
N MET A 129 17.49 15.40 -3.63
CA MET A 129 18.10 15.86 -2.38
C MET A 129 19.55 16.32 -2.61
N THR A 130 20.34 15.56 -3.37
CA THR A 130 21.73 15.90 -3.71
C THR A 130 21.80 17.20 -4.52
N ASP A 131 20.87 17.41 -5.43
CA ASP A 131 20.80 18.59 -6.30
C ASP A 131 20.20 19.82 -5.59
N GLY A 132 19.84 19.72 -4.30
CA GLY A 132 19.27 20.81 -3.50
C GLY A 132 17.85 21.21 -3.90
N ARG A 133 17.19 20.42 -4.77
CA ARG A 133 15.82 20.66 -5.24
C ARG A 133 14.76 20.35 -4.18
N LEU A 134 15.13 19.50 -3.21
CA LEU A 134 14.27 18.95 -2.17
C LEU A 134 14.96 19.04 -0.81
N ASN A 135 14.36 19.76 0.13
CA ASN A 135 14.88 19.92 1.48
C ASN A 135 14.27 18.88 2.43
N MET A 136 15.08 17.90 2.84
CA MET A 136 14.63 16.86 3.76
C MET A 136 14.68 17.33 5.22
N LEU A 137 13.57 17.17 5.94
CA LEU A 137 13.42 17.53 7.35
C LEU A 137 13.12 16.25 8.15
N ALA A 138 14.14 15.65 8.76
CA ALA A 138 14.00 14.41 9.50
C ALA A 138 14.99 14.31 10.68
N PRO A 139 14.58 13.76 11.83
CA PRO A 139 13.20 13.53 12.25
C PRO A 139 12.50 14.87 12.55
N PHE A 140 11.26 15.01 12.11
CA PHE A 140 10.48 16.25 12.18
C PHE A 140 9.11 16.01 12.81
N ALA A 141 8.71 16.89 13.73
CA ALA A 141 7.40 16.89 14.36
C ALA A 141 6.86 18.32 14.44
N VAL A 142 5.67 18.56 13.92
CA VAL A 142 5.00 19.86 14.06
C VAL A 142 4.39 19.97 15.45
N ASN A 143 4.61 21.09 16.11
CA ASN A 143 4.08 21.42 17.42
C ASN A 143 2.90 22.40 17.31
N ARG A 144 2.93 23.32 16.34
CA ARG A 144 1.91 24.35 16.13
C ARG A 144 1.98 24.91 14.71
N ILE A 145 0.84 25.36 14.20
CA ILE A 145 0.71 26.09 12.95
C ILE A 145 0.03 27.42 13.23
N GLU A 146 0.60 28.52 12.75
CA GLU A 146 -0.01 29.85 12.82
C GLU A 146 -0.14 30.42 11.41
N THR A 147 -1.30 31.00 11.10
CA THR A 147 -1.47 31.73 9.84
C THR A 147 -0.81 33.10 9.98
N GLN A 148 0.11 33.43 9.07
CA GLN A 148 0.79 34.72 9.01
C GLN A 148 0.62 35.35 7.64
N GLY A 149 -0.31 36.31 7.52
CA GLY A 149 -0.66 36.91 6.24
C GLY A 149 -1.12 35.86 5.23
N GLU A 150 -0.40 35.76 4.10
CA GLU A 150 -0.70 34.78 3.05
C GLU A 150 -0.03 33.41 3.25
N GLY A 151 0.82 33.26 4.27
CA GLY A 151 1.55 32.02 4.56
C GLY A 151 1.22 31.43 5.92
N LEU A 152 2.05 30.47 6.32
CA LEU A 152 1.99 29.70 7.54
C LEU A 152 3.35 29.74 8.23
N ALA A 153 3.37 30.02 9.53
CA ALA A 153 4.49 29.75 10.40
C ALA A 153 4.28 28.38 11.07
N VAL A 154 5.23 27.49 10.87
CA VAL A 154 5.22 26.13 11.41
C VAL A 154 6.27 26.05 12.50
N ASP A 155 5.83 25.95 13.75
CA ASP A 155 6.70 25.64 14.88
C ASP A 155 6.79 24.13 15.04
N ALA A 156 8.01 23.63 15.05
CA ALA A 156 8.31 22.23 14.98
C ALA A 156 9.52 21.86 15.86
N SER A 157 9.77 20.57 15.95
CA SER A 157 11.02 20.02 16.46
C SER A 157 11.70 19.26 15.33
N LEU A 158 12.94 19.66 15.03
CA LEU A 158 13.81 19.00 14.05
C LEU A 158 15.00 18.39 14.78
N ALA A 159 15.19 17.08 14.65
CA ALA A 159 16.24 16.35 15.36
C ALA A 159 16.24 16.61 16.89
N GLY A 160 15.05 16.76 17.48
CA GLY A 160 14.86 17.03 18.91
C GLY A 160 15.13 18.47 19.34
N LYS A 161 15.43 19.39 18.41
CA LYS A 161 15.66 20.81 18.69
C LYS A 161 14.50 21.67 18.19
N PRO A 162 14.20 22.80 18.85
CA PRO A 162 13.24 23.77 18.34
C PRO A 162 13.62 24.22 16.92
N PHE A 163 12.62 24.27 16.04
CA PHE A 163 12.77 24.65 14.65
C PHE A 163 11.52 25.39 14.20
N SER A 164 11.68 26.48 13.45
CA SER A 164 10.55 27.20 12.87
C SER A 164 10.75 27.31 11.36
N LEU A 165 9.66 27.15 10.62
CA LEU A 165 9.66 27.17 9.16
C LEU A 165 8.48 28.01 8.66
N ALA A 166 8.74 28.94 7.75
CA ALA A 166 7.69 29.66 7.06
C ALA A 166 7.42 28.98 5.71
N VAL A 167 6.17 28.58 5.48
CA VAL A 167 5.70 27.96 4.24
C VAL A 167 4.41 28.59 3.76
N ASP A 168 4.04 28.38 2.51
CA ASP A 168 2.78 28.90 1.96
C ASP A 168 1.71 27.82 1.92
N ARG A 169 2.11 26.55 1.72
CA ARG A 169 1.20 25.39 1.67
C ARG A 169 1.77 24.19 2.43
N ILE A 170 0.88 23.39 2.98
CA ILE A 170 1.23 22.09 3.58
C ILE A 170 0.44 21.00 2.85
N VAL A 171 1.10 19.89 2.53
CA VAL A 171 0.47 18.66 2.02
C VAL A 171 0.70 17.54 3.04
N VAL A 172 -0.38 16.96 3.54
CA VAL A 172 -0.34 15.95 4.61
C VAL A 172 -0.73 14.59 4.03
N THR A 173 0.18 13.63 4.14
CA THR A 173 0.08 12.27 3.60
C THR A 173 0.32 11.23 4.70
N THR A 174 -0.20 11.50 5.91
CA THR A 174 -0.04 10.67 7.11
C THR A 174 -1.05 9.51 7.21
N GLY A 175 -1.79 9.24 6.12
CA GLY A 175 -2.77 8.16 6.04
C GLY A 175 -4.19 8.59 6.42
N PHE A 176 -5.08 7.60 6.56
CA PHE A 176 -6.51 7.79 6.80
C PHE A 176 -7.01 6.81 7.88
N ARG A 177 -8.23 7.05 8.39
CA ARG A 177 -8.91 6.20 9.39
C ARG A 177 -10.32 5.84 8.95
N PRO A 178 -10.86 4.70 9.41
CA PRO A 178 -12.29 4.45 9.36
C PRO A 178 -13.07 5.52 10.11
N ASP A 179 -14.24 5.89 9.58
CA ASP A 179 -15.28 6.55 10.37
C ASP A 179 -16.29 5.49 10.86
N LEU A 180 -16.28 5.24 12.17
CA LEU A 180 -17.17 4.29 12.83
C LEU A 180 -18.30 5.00 13.61
N SER A 181 -18.34 6.34 13.58
CA SER A 181 -19.25 7.12 14.43
C SER A 181 -20.73 6.80 14.18
N PHE A 182 -21.11 6.53 12.94
CA PHE A 182 -22.49 6.16 12.60
C PHE A 182 -22.87 4.72 12.97
N LEU A 183 -21.90 3.90 13.38
CA LEU A 183 -22.10 2.50 13.78
C LEU A 183 -22.28 2.33 15.30
N GLY A 184 -22.44 3.42 16.05
CA GLY A 184 -22.52 3.39 17.52
C GLY A 184 -23.61 2.48 18.12
N GLU A 185 -24.70 2.25 17.36
CA GLU A 185 -25.80 1.36 17.77
C GLU A 185 -25.71 -0.05 17.16
N ILE A 186 -24.65 -0.34 16.40
CA ILE A 186 -24.40 -1.63 15.75
C ILE A 186 -23.39 -2.42 16.58
N ARG A 187 -23.66 -3.72 16.80
CA ARG A 187 -22.75 -4.59 17.56
C ARG A 187 -21.53 -4.95 16.73
N ILE A 188 -20.52 -4.08 16.73
CA ILE A 188 -19.23 -4.34 16.10
C ILE A 188 -18.21 -4.82 17.14
N ALA A 189 -17.31 -5.70 16.70
CA ALA A 189 -16.13 -6.12 17.46
C ALA A 189 -14.89 -5.60 16.75
N LEU A 190 -13.98 -4.99 17.51
CA LEU A 190 -12.75 -4.39 17.00
C LEU A 190 -11.58 -4.83 17.86
N ASP A 191 -10.50 -5.22 17.21
CA ASP A 191 -9.19 -5.40 17.84
C ASP A 191 -8.65 -4.04 18.33
N PRO A 192 -8.11 -3.95 19.56
CA PRO A 192 -7.67 -2.67 20.13
C PRO A 192 -6.39 -2.10 19.49
N VAL A 193 -5.59 -2.93 18.82
CA VAL A 193 -4.32 -2.51 18.20
C VAL A 193 -4.57 -1.94 16.82
N VAL A 194 -5.21 -2.73 15.95
CA VAL A 194 -5.41 -2.39 14.54
C VAL A 194 -6.79 -1.84 14.23
N GLU A 195 -7.77 -1.88 15.15
CA GLU A 195 -9.16 -1.43 14.91
C GLU A 195 -9.84 -2.14 13.72
N ALA A 196 -9.54 -3.43 13.56
CA ALA A 196 -10.11 -4.32 12.55
C ALA A 196 -10.96 -5.42 13.24
N PRO A 197 -11.78 -6.19 12.52
CA PRO A 197 -12.40 -7.40 13.07
C PRO A 197 -11.36 -8.30 13.75
N PRO A 198 -11.61 -8.84 14.96
CA PRO A 198 -10.63 -9.62 15.71
C PRO A 198 -10.07 -10.84 14.98
N ALA A 199 -10.88 -11.49 14.13
CA ALA A 199 -10.43 -12.62 13.31
C ALA A 199 -9.49 -12.19 12.18
N LEU A 200 -9.66 -10.95 11.67
CA LEU A 200 -8.79 -10.38 10.64
C LEU A 200 -7.48 -9.82 11.22
N ALA A 201 -7.53 -9.24 12.43
CA ALA A 201 -6.41 -8.49 13.00
C ALA A 201 -5.05 -9.20 12.97
N PRO A 202 -4.91 -10.49 13.36
CA PRO A 202 -3.64 -11.20 13.29
C PRO A 202 -3.08 -11.35 11.88
N LEU A 203 -3.92 -11.30 10.85
CA LEU A 203 -3.53 -11.50 9.44
C LEU A 203 -3.00 -10.23 8.78
N ILE A 204 -3.27 -9.07 9.36
CA ILE A 204 -3.00 -7.76 8.75
C ILE A 204 -2.15 -6.83 9.63
N ASP A 205 -1.74 -7.27 10.82
CA ASP A 205 -0.92 -6.46 11.72
C ASP A 205 0.41 -6.05 11.03
N PRO A 206 0.66 -4.75 10.85
CA PRO A 206 1.83 -4.25 10.14
C PRO A 206 3.16 -4.53 10.84
N ASN A 207 3.17 -4.99 12.10
CA ASN A 207 4.38 -5.45 12.78
C ASN A 207 4.85 -6.82 12.27
N PHE A 208 3.94 -7.61 11.71
CA PHE A 208 4.21 -8.98 11.23
C PHE A 208 4.02 -9.14 9.72
N HIS A 209 3.16 -8.33 9.11
CA HIS A 209 2.79 -8.46 7.70
C HIS A 209 3.15 -7.24 6.86
N SER A 210 3.46 -7.49 5.59
CA SER A 210 3.57 -6.49 4.52
C SER A 210 2.41 -6.66 3.53
N CYS A 211 2.25 -5.77 2.53
CA CYS A 211 1.20 -5.90 1.49
C CYS A 211 1.12 -7.32 0.91
N GLY A 212 2.25 -8.00 0.85
CA GLY A 212 2.41 -9.27 0.17
C GLY A 212 2.22 -10.53 0.98
N THR A 213 2.30 -10.41 2.29
CA THR A 213 2.22 -11.55 3.21
C THR A 213 0.86 -11.64 3.87
N VAL A 214 -0.07 -10.74 3.53
CA VAL A 214 -1.46 -10.79 3.98
C VAL A 214 -2.19 -11.86 3.18
N PRO A 215 -2.69 -12.94 3.81
CA PRO A 215 -3.48 -13.93 3.11
C PRO A 215 -4.81 -13.33 2.65
N ALA A 216 -5.34 -13.84 1.54
CA ALA A 216 -6.70 -13.53 1.14
C ALA A 216 -7.69 -14.04 2.20
N HIS A 217 -8.74 -13.26 2.43
CA HIS A 217 -9.71 -13.48 3.51
C HIS A 217 -11.07 -12.94 3.08
N GLY A 218 -12.11 -13.37 3.79
CA GLY A 218 -13.49 -13.11 3.41
C GLY A 218 -14.40 -13.01 4.61
N ILE A 219 -15.64 -13.45 4.45
CA ILE A 219 -16.68 -13.36 5.49
C ILE A 219 -16.30 -14.04 6.81
N ALA A 220 -15.31 -14.95 6.84
CA ALA A 220 -14.91 -15.63 8.08
C ALA A 220 -14.17 -14.66 9.00
N GLU A 221 -13.34 -13.82 8.41
CA GLU A 221 -12.52 -12.84 9.10
C GLU A 221 -13.25 -11.50 9.26
N LEU A 222 -14.21 -11.19 8.40
CA LEU A 222 -14.92 -9.90 8.35
C LEU A 222 -16.22 -9.85 9.16
N ALA A 223 -16.66 -10.98 9.71
CA ALA A 223 -17.90 -11.04 10.47
C ALA A 223 -17.82 -10.21 11.77
N HIS A 224 -18.92 -9.53 12.08
CA HIS A 224 -19.13 -8.85 13.36
C HIS A 224 -20.20 -9.57 14.19
N PRO A 225 -20.30 -9.28 15.51
CA PRO A 225 -21.37 -9.82 16.35
C PRO A 225 -22.78 -9.47 15.87
N GLU A 226 -22.96 -8.34 15.18
CA GLU A 226 -24.21 -7.98 14.53
C GLU A 226 -24.50 -8.89 13.33
N PRO A 227 -25.58 -9.69 13.35
CA PRO A 227 -25.94 -10.54 12.23
C PRO A 227 -26.26 -9.74 10.97
N GLY A 228 -25.74 -10.19 9.82
CA GLY A 228 -26.01 -9.56 8.53
C GLY A 228 -25.30 -8.22 8.33
N PHE A 229 -24.40 -7.80 9.23
CA PHE A 229 -23.57 -6.62 9.07
C PHE A 229 -22.10 -7.00 8.84
N THR A 230 -21.47 -6.38 7.85
CA THR A 230 -20.05 -6.58 7.55
C THR A 230 -19.40 -5.27 7.14
N ILE A 231 -18.16 -5.05 7.58
CA ILE A 231 -17.31 -3.98 7.07
C ILE A 231 -16.33 -4.60 6.06
N VAL A 232 -16.19 -3.99 4.89
CA VAL A 232 -15.31 -4.48 3.81
C VAL A 232 -14.41 -3.37 3.27
N GLY A 233 -13.49 -3.74 2.40
CA GLY A 233 -12.54 -2.84 1.76
C GLY A 233 -11.49 -2.31 2.74
N SER A 234 -10.92 -1.15 2.42
CA SER A 234 -9.89 -0.53 3.27
C SER A 234 -10.39 -0.16 4.67
N LYS A 235 -11.70 -0.05 4.86
CA LYS A 235 -12.30 0.24 6.16
C LYS A 235 -12.15 -0.93 7.14
N SER A 236 -12.21 -2.18 6.65
CA SER A 236 -12.09 -3.36 7.52
C SER A 236 -10.67 -3.55 8.05
N TYR A 237 -9.67 -2.88 7.47
CA TYR A 237 -8.27 -2.93 7.89
C TYR A 237 -7.94 -1.99 9.06
N GLY A 238 -8.87 -1.11 9.45
CA GLY A 238 -8.65 -0.22 10.57
C GLY A 238 -7.44 0.70 10.37
N ARG A 239 -6.38 0.43 11.13
CA ARG A 239 -5.10 1.15 11.13
C ARG A 239 -4.03 0.49 10.26
N ALA A 240 -4.27 -0.73 9.76
CA ALA A 240 -3.32 -1.46 8.94
C ALA A 240 -3.21 -0.83 7.53
N PRO A 241 -2.00 -0.47 7.07
CA PRO A 241 -1.79 0.20 5.77
C PRO A 241 -1.60 -0.76 4.59
N THR A 242 -1.82 -2.06 4.78
CA THR A 242 -1.45 -3.14 3.84
C THR A 242 -2.58 -3.55 2.89
N PHE A 243 -3.66 -2.77 2.82
CA PHE A 243 -4.82 -3.10 2.00
C PHE A 243 -4.55 -3.01 0.49
N LEU A 244 -5.04 -4.00 -0.26
CA LEU A 244 -5.04 -4.03 -1.72
C LEU A 244 -6.47 -4.06 -2.26
N MET A 245 -6.71 -3.36 -3.38
CA MET A 245 -8.00 -3.45 -4.07
C MET A 245 -8.36 -4.88 -4.47
N ALA A 246 -7.36 -5.68 -4.89
CA ALA A 246 -7.55 -7.09 -5.22
C ALA A 246 -8.11 -7.88 -4.02
N THR A 247 -7.58 -7.64 -2.82
CA THR A 247 -8.11 -8.22 -1.57
C THR A 247 -9.54 -7.74 -1.31
N GLY A 248 -9.83 -6.46 -1.51
CA GLY A 248 -11.19 -5.92 -1.39
C GLY A 248 -12.22 -6.60 -2.30
N TYR A 249 -11.85 -6.91 -3.54
CA TYR A 249 -12.74 -7.64 -4.45
C TYR A 249 -13.04 -9.05 -3.95
N GLU A 250 -12.05 -9.72 -3.38
CA GLU A 250 -12.22 -11.04 -2.78
C GLU A 250 -13.11 -11.00 -1.53
N GLN A 251 -12.94 -9.99 -0.68
CA GLN A 251 -13.81 -9.75 0.48
C GLN A 251 -15.27 -9.61 0.04
N VAL A 252 -15.55 -8.75 -0.94
CA VAL A 252 -16.92 -8.50 -1.43
C VAL A 252 -17.52 -9.76 -2.04
N ARG A 253 -16.75 -10.50 -2.86
CA ARG A 253 -17.19 -11.79 -3.43
C ARG A 253 -17.62 -12.77 -2.33
N SER A 254 -16.76 -12.96 -1.34
CA SER A 254 -17.01 -13.87 -0.21
C SER A 254 -18.25 -13.48 0.59
N VAL A 255 -18.39 -12.19 0.93
CA VAL A 255 -19.55 -11.65 1.67
C VAL A 255 -20.86 -11.80 0.89
N VAL A 256 -20.84 -11.50 -0.42
CA VAL A 256 -22.05 -11.62 -1.25
C VAL A 256 -22.48 -13.07 -1.42
N ALA A 257 -21.54 -14.02 -1.53
CA ALA A 257 -21.85 -15.44 -1.56
C ALA A 257 -22.52 -15.92 -0.26
N ASP A 258 -22.02 -15.46 0.90
CA ASP A 258 -22.62 -15.77 2.20
C ASP A 258 -24.04 -15.21 2.33
N ILE A 259 -24.22 -13.95 1.94
CA ILE A 259 -25.54 -13.31 1.91
C ILE A 259 -26.49 -14.08 0.97
N ALA A 260 -26.02 -14.59 -0.17
CA ALA A 260 -26.81 -15.38 -1.10
C ALA A 260 -27.18 -16.79 -0.57
N GLY A 261 -26.59 -17.23 0.55
CA GLY A 261 -26.79 -18.55 1.14
C GLY A 261 -25.83 -19.62 0.62
N ASP A 262 -24.86 -19.25 -0.24
CA ASP A 262 -23.81 -20.15 -0.70
C ASP A 262 -22.61 -20.09 0.25
N HIS A 263 -22.79 -20.68 1.43
CA HIS A 263 -21.76 -20.68 2.48
C HIS A 263 -20.50 -21.45 2.08
N VAL A 264 -20.57 -22.37 1.12
CA VAL A 264 -19.38 -23.09 0.63
C VAL A 264 -18.53 -22.14 -0.22
N ALA A 265 -19.12 -21.51 -1.25
CA ALA A 265 -18.40 -20.54 -2.08
C ALA A 265 -17.92 -19.33 -1.28
N ALA A 266 -18.64 -18.96 -0.22
CA ALA A 266 -18.24 -17.90 0.69
C ALA A 266 -16.92 -18.17 1.43
N ARG A 267 -16.60 -19.44 1.74
CA ARG A 267 -15.37 -19.83 2.45
C ARG A 267 -14.21 -20.19 1.52
N GLU A 268 -14.46 -20.37 0.23
CA GLU A 268 -13.39 -20.54 -0.75
C GLU A 268 -12.57 -19.25 -0.86
N VAL A 269 -11.25 -19.39 -0.96
CA VAL A 269 -10.34 -18.29 -1.33
C VAL A 269 -10.04 -18.40 -2.81
N ARG A 270 -10.48 -17.42 -3.61
CA ARG A 270 -10.30 -17.41 -5.07
C ARG A 270 -9.24 -16.43 -5.56
N LEU A 271 -8.75 -15.56 -4.68
CA LEU A 271 -7.68 -14.63 -4.99
C LEU A 271 -6.32 -15.31 -4.83
N VAL A 272 -5.57 -15.35 -5.93
CA VAL A 272 -4.15 -15.69 -5.92
C VAL A 272 -3.37 -14.38 -6.07
N LEU A 273 -2.73 -13.94 -4.98
CA LEU A 273 -1.78 -12.84 -5.05
C LEU A 273 -0.44 -13.39 -5.55
N PRO A 274 0.28 -12.67 -6.43
CA PRO A 274 1.63 -13.08 -6.81
C PRO A 274 2.53 -13.09 -5.55
N GLU A 275 3.36 -14.14 -5.41
CA GLU A 275 4.24 -14.33 -4.24
C GLU A 275 5.18 -13.16 -3.95
N THR A 276 5.40 -12.30 -4.95
CA THR A 276 6.26 -11.12 -4.86
C THR A 276 5.73 -10.05 -3.93
N GLY A 277 4.47 -10.16 -3.48
CA GLY A 277 3.96 -9.34 -2.41
C GLY A 277 3.80 -7.86 -2.75
N VAL A 278 3.77 -7.58 -4.05
CA VAL A 278 3.81 -6.25 -4.60
C VAL A 278 2.39 -5.66 -4.60
N CYS A 279 2.24 -4.58 -3.84
CA CYS A 279 1.13 -3.61 -3.95
C CYS A 279 1.09 -3.04 -5.39
N SER A 280 0.52 -3.78 -6.34
CA SER A 280 0.41 -3.36 -7.75
C SER A 280 -0.71 -2.32 -7.87
N ALA A 281 -0.35 -1.07 -8.18
CA ALA A 281 -1.31 -0.12 -8.72
C ALA A 281 -1.67 -0.61 -10.13
N VAL A 282 -2.91 -1.07 -10.30
CA VAL A 282 -3.41 -1.47 -11.62
C VAL A 282 -3.63 -0.19 -12.44
N GLY A 283 -2.87 -0.04 -13.53
CA GLY A 283 -3.31 0.71 -14.70
C GLY A 283 -2.27 1.57 -15.40
N ILE A 284 -1.52 0.99 -16.34
CA ILE A 284 -1.31 1.63 -17.65
C ILE A 284 -1.54 0.55 -18.71
N VAL A 285 -2.55 0.78 -19.56
CA VAL A 285 -2.76 0.01 -20.78
C VAL A 285 -1.54 0.25 -21.68
N THR A 286 -0.67 -0.74 -21.82
CA THR A 286 0.30 -0.77 -22.93
C THR A 286 -0.24 -1.68 -24.02
N VAL A 287 -0.47 -1.05 -25.15
CA VAL A 287 -0.88 -1.63 -26.43
C VAL A 287 0.13 -2.70 -26.85
N SER A 288 -0.38 -3.77 -27.46
CA SER A 288 0.32 -4.95 -27.93
C SER A 288 1.71 -4.68 -28.54
N ALA A 289 2.71 -5.41 -28.07
CA ALA A 289 3.96 -5.64 -28.79
C ALA A 289 4.23 -7.15 -28.91
N SER A 290 4.10 -7.61 -30.16
CA SER A 290 4.58 -8.85 -30.80
C SER A 290 5.29 -9.93 -29.98
N ALA A 291 4.88 -11.18 -30.24
CA ALA A 291 5.60 -12.41 -29.93
C ALA A 291 7.09 -12.33 -30.32
N GLY A 292 7.97 -12.37 -29.32
CA GLY A 292 9.41 -12.53 -29.48
C GLY A 292 9.88 -13.70 -28.61
N CYS A 293 10.18 -14.81 -29.27
CA CYS A 293 10.68 -16.05 -28.69
C CYS A 293 12.09 -15.85 -28.09
N CYS A 294 12.34 -16.46 -26.92
CA CYS A 294 13.66 -16.49 -26.29
C CYS A 294 14.64 -17.30 -27.16
N GLY A 295 15.56 -16.61 -27.85
CA GLY A 295 16.60 -17.23 -28.66
C GLY A 295 17.73 -16.27 -28.97
N GLY A 296 18.49 -15.88 -27.95
CA GLY A 296 19.78 -15.22 -28.14
C GLY A 296 20.92 -16.26 -28.26
N PRO A 297 21.97 -16.01 -29.06
CA PRO A 297 23.08 -16.95 -29.22
C PRO A 297 23.87 -17.11 -27.90
N ALA A 298 24.40 -18.33 -27.68
CA ALA A 298 25.13 -18.69 -26.46
C ALA A 298 26.41 -17.82 -26.29
N PRO A 299 26.74 -17.38 -25.05
CA PRO A 299 28.00 -16.68 -24.77
C PRO A 299 29.21 -17.60 -24.99
N ALA A 300 30.30 -17.03 -25.51
CA ALA A 300 31.57 -17.72 -25.71
C ALA A 300 32.33 -17.91 -24.37
N ASP A 301 32.81 -19.14 -24.17
CA ASP A 301 33.76 -19.67 -23.19
C ASP A 301 34.07 -18.83 -21.94
N VAL A 302 33.34 -19.14 -20.87
CA VAL A 302 33.79 -18.94 -19.48
C VAL A 302 33.49 -20.23 -18.70
N ASP A 303 34.52 -20.74 -18.00
CA ASP A 303 34.47 -21.97 -17.19
C ASP A 303 33.35 -21.90 -16.13
N ALA A 304 32.19 -22.48 -16.47
CA ALA A 304 31.08 -22.70 -15.55
C ALA A 304 30.92 -24.19 -15.24
N CYS A 305 30.42 -24.47 -14.03
CA CYS A 305 30.32 -25.74 -13.30
C CYS A 305 29.67 -26.95 -14.02
N CYS A 306 29.31 -26.85 -15.30
CA CYS A 306 28.61 -27.89 -16.07
C CYS A 306 29.13 -28.03 -17.50
N VAL A 307 30.46 -28.16 -17.66
CA VAL A 307 31.13 -28.37 -18.96
C VAL A 307 30.51 -29.53 -19.75
N GLU A 308 30.12 -30.62 -19.09
CA GLU A 308 29.50 -31.77 -19.76
C GLU A 308 28.09 -31.47 -20.34
N ASP A 309 27.30 -30.61 -19.68
CA ASP A 309 25.97 -30.20 -20.17
C ASP A 309 26.09 -29.33 -21.42
N ALA A 310 27.09 -28.43 -21.44
CA ALA A 310 27.40 -27.59 -22.58
C ALA A 310 27.87 -28.42 -23.80
N HIS A 311 28.74 -29.42 -23.58
CA HIS A 311 29.17 -30.32 -24.65
C HIS A 311 28.05 -31.22 -25.19
N ALA A 312 27.10 -31.64 -24.35
CA ALA A 312 25.95 -32.43 -24.77
C ALA A 312 25.00 -31.60 -25.67
N LYS A 313 24.71 -30.36 -25.28
CA LYS A 313 23.85 -29.44 -26.06
C LYS A 313 24.50 -29.02 -27.38
N ALA A 314 25.82 -28.81 -27.41
CA ALA A 314 26.55 -28.51 -28.65
C ALA A 314 26.46 -29.63 -29.70
N LYS A 315 26.22 -30.87 -29.27
CA LYS A 315 26.00 -32.03 -30.14
C LYS A 315 24.51 -32.33 -30.40
N GLY A 316 23.61 -31.44 -29.98
CA GLY A 316 22.17 -31.58 -30.17
C GLY A 316 21.49 -32.60 -29.23
N ALA A 317 22.17 -33.05 -28.18
CA ALA A 317 21.58 -33.93 -27.17
C ALA A 317 20.90 -33.12 -26.04
N SER A 318 19.91 -33.73 -25.38
CA SER A 318 19.30 -33.17 -24.16
C SER A 318 20.33 -33.16 -23.03
N GLY A 319 20.48 -32.01 -22.38
CA GLY A 319 21.35 -31.82 -21.21
C GLY A 319 20.95 -32.69 -20.01
N CYS A 320 21.86 -32.84 -19.04
CA CYS A 320 21.66 -33.71 -17.89
C CYS A 320 20.79 -33.02 -16.83
N GLY A 321 19.48 -33.10 -17.03
CA GLY A 321 18.49 -32.63 -16.08
C GLY A 321 17.10 -32.84 -16.64
N CYS A 322 16.29 -33.65 -15.96
CA CYS A 322 14.95 -34.10 -16.31
C CYS A 322 14.89 -35.36 -17.19
N ALA A 323 15.11 -36.52 -16.57
CA ALA A 323 14.59 -37.78 -17.12
C ALA A 323 13.11 -37.93 -16.73
N THR A 324 12.26 -37.78 -17.75
CA THR A 324 10.90 -38.31 -17.80
C THR A 324 10.88 -39.82 -17.53
N THR A 325 9.96 -40.25 -16.67
CA THR A 325 9.67 -41.66 -16.35
C THR A 325 9.25 -42.47 -17.60
N PRO A 326 9.68 -43.74 -17.72
CA PRO A 326 8.94 -44.75 -18.47
C PRO A 326 8.31 -45.81 -17.55
N ALA A 327 7.23 -46.42 -18.07
CA ALA A 327 6.27 -47.25 -17.36
C ALA A 327 6.65 -48.74 -17.20
N SER A 328 6.16 -49.32 -16.08
CA SER A 328 5.63 -50.67 -15.82
C SER A 328 6.33 -51.95 -16.32
N THR A 329 6.60 -52.90 -15.41
CA THR A 329 6.15 -54.31 -15.50
C THR A 329 6.14 -55.00 -14.12
N GLU A 330 5.15 -55.86 -13.88
CA GLU A 330 4.88 -56.67 -12.67
C GLU A 330 5.90 -57.81 -12.42
N ALA A 331 6.03 -58.25 -11.15
CA ALA A 331 6.11 -59.68 -10.78
C ALA A 331 5.84 -59.90 -9.28
N GLN A 332 5.06 -60.94 -8.98
CA GLN A 332 4.66 -61.46 -7.66
C GLN A 332 5.84 -62.12 -6.91
N GLU A 333 5.83 -62.16 -5.57
CA GLU A 333 5.56 -63.37 -4.74
C GLU A 333 5.99 -63.22 -3.27
N THR A 334 5.06 -63.58 -2.38
CA THR A 334 5.15 -64.19 -1.04
C THR A 334 6.45 -64.16 -0.22
N MET A 335 6.35 -63.71 1.05
CA MET A 335 6.62 -64.59 2.21
C MET A 335 6.03 -64.04 3.51
N ALA A 336 5.34 -64.92 4.25
CA ALA A 336 4.80 -64.70 5.58
C ALA A 336 5.76 -65.18 6.68
N ALA A 337 5.36 -64.94 7.95
CA ALA A 337 5.91 -65.39 9.23
C ALA A 337 7.07 -64.52 9.79
N SER A 338 7.15 -64.16 11.08
CA SER A 338 6.36 -64.36 12.31
C SER A 338 7.19 -63.70 13.44
N ILE A 339 6.57 -63.03 14.45
CA ILE A 339 6.57 -63.40 15.91
C ILE A 339 7.99 -63.34 16.56
N ASP A 340 8.33 -62.69 17.68
CA ASP A 340 7.76 -62.25 18.99
C ASP A 340 8.82 -61.24 19.55
N ALA A 341 8.66 -60.40 20.60
CA ALA A 341 7.78 -60.28 21.76
C ALA A 341 7.70 -58.81 22.19
#